data_AF-A0A1Z3CGQ6-F1
#
_entry.id   AF-A0A1Z3CGQ6-F1
#
_cell.length_a   1.000
_cell.length_b   1.000
_cell.length_c   1.000
_cell.angle_alpha   90.00
_cell.angle_beta   90.00
_cell.angle_gamma   90.00
#
_symmetry.space_group_name_H-M   'P 1'
#
loop_
_entity.id
_entity.type
_entity.pdbx_description
1 polymer ?
#
loop_
_entity_poly.entity_id
_entity_poly.type
_entity_poly.pdbx_seq_one_letter_code
_entity_poly.pdbx_strand_id
1 'polypeptide(L)'
;MLVYSDFYFIFIGVILFLFTNLIHKTIFNRKYLGITIEDEKVSQLSGRAYINFTARTSIIMIDALILSFFKIEIKNILISSLISSFLIVWPAIILFKLYNIFNLFKLKIMIRYIFYIAINFLTSYYSIKYLKAAFLGEYIFILDNSGLSFVFTIIPILIPGIIEKMISKIFYTYTNKLFIKNFYEEINITIENINLIKYRIFSLYKYEIKKFSKKYDLNPKIVLYILCIESLYRGSFFEKISERIYCYFLYDLAIEKDISIGITQIKLSVISDMIQQSPYVFRKKLFNPKFLINVTCKIIKKEILNFKNFNERKMRDIYIHLASAYNGNYDNISVKVYAATLRTLMGKNKIIGYKEYNDFKILYN
;
A
#
# COMPACT_ATOMS: atom_id res chain seq x y z
N MET A 1 -30.93 -0.60 29.56
CA MET A 1 -29.95 -1.24 30.48
C MET A 1 -29.09 -2.21 29.65
N LEU A 2 -27.79 -2.33 29.92
CA LEU A 2 -26.95 -3.37 29.31
C LEU A 2 -26.85 -4.52 30.32
N VAL A 3 -27.19 -5.73 29.90
CA VAL A 3 -27.06 -6.94 30.72
C VAL A 3 -25.65 -7.52 30.51
N TYR A 4 -25.13 -8.32 31.46
CA TYR A 4 -23.80 -8.92 31.34
C TYR A 4 -23.61 -9.72 30.04
N SER A 5 -24.67 -10.36 29.54
CA SER A 5 -24.72 -11.03 28.23
C SER A 5 -24.44 -10.09 27.05
N ASP A 6 -24.85 -8.82 27.14
CA ASP A 6 -24.63 -7.83 26.08
C ASP A 6 -23.14 -7.56 25.88
N PHE A 7 -22.36 -7.50 26.97
CA PHE A 7 -20.92 -7.28 26.88
C PHE A 7 -20.21 -8.41 26.14
N TYR A 8 -20.63 -9.65 26.36
CA TYR A 8 -20.09 -10.81 25.64
C TYR A 8 -20.35 -10.71 24.14
N PHE A 9 -21.59 -10.39 23.73
CA PHE A 9 -21.92 -10.23 22.31
C PHE A 9 -21.26 -9.01 21.68
N ILE A 10 -21.11 -7.90 22.42
CA ILE A 10 -20.36 -6.72 21.97
C ILE A 10 -18.89 -7.09 21.74
N PHE A 11 -18.28 -7.84 22.65
CA PHE A 11 -16.89 -8.26 22.54
C PHE A 11 -16.65 -9.16 21.32
N ILE A 12 -17.52 -10.15 21.09
CA ILE A 12 -17.48 -10.99 19.89
C ILE A 12 -17.61 -10.15 18.63
N GLY A 13 -18.59 -9.23 18.60
CA GLY A 13 -18.79 -8.34 17.46
C GLY A 13 -17.54 -7.50 17.16
N VAL A 14 -16.93 -6.90 18.20
CA VAL A 14 -15.69 -6.12 18.06
C VAL A 14 -14.55 -6.98 17.50
N ILE A 15 -14.36 -8.20 18.00
CA ILE A 15 -13.34 -9.12 17.47
C ILE A 15 -13.58 -9.43 15.99
N LEU A 16 -14.82 -9.73 15.61
CA LEU A 16 -15.17 -10.05 14.23
C LEU A 16 -14.82 -8.87 13.30
N PHE A 17 -15.33 -7.66 13.61
CA PHE A 17 -15.05 -6.47 12.80
C PHE A 17 -13.55 -6.12 12.73
N LEU A 18 -12.80 -6.35 13.81
CA LEU A 18 -11.35 -6.12 13.81
C LEU A 18 -10.61 -7.18 12.96
N PHE A 19 -11.03 -8.44 13.06
CA PHE A 19 -10.45 -9.56 12.31
C PHE A 19 -10.69 -9.42 10.81
N THR A 20 -11.91 -9.11 10.38
CA THR A 20 -12.23 -8.88 8.97
C THR A 20 -11.53 -7.65 8.42
N ASN A 21 -11.37 -6.59 9.23
CA ASN A 21 -10.57 -5.43 8.86
C ASN A 21 -9.06 -5.75 8.75
N LEU A 22 -8.54 -6.69 9.55
CA LEU A 22 -7.17 -7.21 9.36
C LEU A 22 -7.06 -7.97 8.04
N ILE A 23 -8.00 -8.87 7.75
CA ILE A 23 -8.06 -9.60 6.47
C ILE A 23 -8.11 -8.62 5.30
N HIS A 24 -9.01 -7.64 5.34
CA HIS A 24 -9.10 -6.57 4.35
C HIS A 24 -7.76 -5.86 4.14
N LYS A 25 -7.07 -5.47 5.22
CA LYS A 25 -5.74 -4.83 5.15
C LYS A 25 -4.64 -5.74 4.58
N THR A 26 -4.78 -7.06 4.74
CA THR A 26 -3.83 -8.03 4.16
C THR A 26 -4.08 -8.30 2.67
N ILE A 27 -5.36 -8.27 2.25
CA ILE A 27 -5.77 -8.47 0.86
C ILE A 27 -5.54 -7.18 0.04
N PHE A 28 -5.90 -6.03 0.60
CA PHE A 28 -5.76 -4.71 0.00
C PHE A 28 -4.60 -3.95 0.67
N ASN A 29 -3.40 -4.04 0.07
CA ASN A 29 -2.13 -3.65 0.67
C ASN A 29 -2.00 -2.13 1.00
N ARG A 30 -1.11 -1.80 1.95
CA ARG A 30 -0.92 -0.52 2.69
C ARG A 30 -0.71 0.79 1.90
N LYS A 31 -0.75 0.83 0.56
CA LYS A 31 -0.69 2.09 -0.19
C LYS A 31 -1.96 2.95 -0.07
N TYR A 32 -2.99 2.44 0.61
CA TYR A 32 -4.36 2.99 0.62
C TYR A 32 -4.86 3.42 2.01
N LEU A 33 -3.96 3.59 3.00
CA LEU A 33 -4.36 3.84 4.40
C LEU A 33 -3.63 4.98 5.11
N GLY A 34 -2.94 5.84 4.36
CA GLY A 34 -2.80 7.22 4.80
C GLY A 34 -4.11 7.94 4.47
N ILE A 35 -5.00 8.13 5.44
CA ILE A 35 -6.10 9.12 5.31
C ILE A 35 -5.56 10.54 5.05
N THR A 36 -4.23 10.69 5.07
CA THR A 36 -3.49 11.94 4.95
C THR A 36 -2.66 12.09 3.69
N ILE A 37 -2.38 11.05 2.89
CA ILE A 37 -1.45 11.19 1.75
C ILE A 37 -1.86 10.25 0.62
N GLU A 38 -2.48 10.81 -0.42
CA GLU A 38 -2.69 10.13 -1.71
C GLU A 38 -2.03 10.92 -2.84
N ASP A 39 -1.32 10.19 -3.69
CA ASP A 39 -0.46 10.64 -4.79
C ASP A 39 -1.22 11.39 -5.91
N GLU A 40 -0.50 12.13 -6.76
CA GLU A 40 -1.02 13.13 -7.72
C GLU A 40 -1.66 12.59 -9.03
N LYS A 41 -2.33 11.43 -9.03
CA LYS A 41 -3.14 10.98 -10.19
C LYS A 41 -4.63 10.88 -9.85
N VAL A 42 -5.27 12.04 -9.82
CA VAL A 42 -6.64 12.32 -9.38
C VAL A 42 -7.74 11.43 -10.03
N SER A 43 -7.53 10.90 -11.24
CA SER A 43 -8.52 10.06 -11.92
C SER A 43 -8.40 8.55 -11.65
N GLN A 44 -7.19 8.01 -11.53
CA GLN A 44 -6.98 6.58 -11.28
C GLN A 44 -7.05 6.23 -9.78
N LEU A 45 -6.74 7.18 -8.90
CA LEU A 45 -6.74 6.99 -7.45
C LEU A 45 -8.15 7.12 -6.85
N SER A 46 -9.00 7.99 -7.37
CA SER A 46 -10.41 8.08 -6.94
C SER A 46 -11.17 6.78 -7.20
N GLY A 47 -10.90 6.10 -8.33
CA GLY A 47 -11.45 4.77 -8.60
C GLY A 47 -10.96 3.70 -7.61
N ARG A 48 -9.68 3.73 -7.20
CA ARG A 48 -9.11 2.75 -6.27
C ARG A 48 -9.50 3.00 -4.81
N ALA A 49 -9.56 4.26 -4.38
CA ALA A 49 -10.10 4.65 -3.07
C ALA A 49 -11.58 4.25 -2.96
N TYR A 50 -12.35 4.42 -4.04
CA TYR A 50 -13.73 3.93 -4.12
C TYR A 50 -13.82 2.40 -4.04
N ILE A 51 -12.96 1.65 -4.74
CA ILE A 51 -12.92 0.17 -4.64
C ILE A 51 -12.58 -0.27 -3.21
N ASN A 52 -11.60 0.37 -2.56
CA ASN A 52 -11.20 0.03 -1.20
C ASN A 52 -12.30 0.36 -0.18
N PHE A 53 -12.95 1.52 -0.36
CA PHE A 53 -14.08 1.91 0.46
C PHE A 53 -15.27 0.95 0.29
N THR A 54 -15.62 0.60 -0.96
CA THR A 54 -16.71 -0.35 -1.26
C THR A 54 -16.40 -1.77 -0.77
N ALA A 55 -15.15 -2.21 -0.87
CA ALA A 55 -14.70 -3.47 -0.25
C ALA A 55 -14.83 -3.43 1.28
N ARG A 56 -14.51 -2.30 1.89
CA ARG A 56 -14.62 -2.13 3.35
C ARG A 56 -16.06 -2.04 3.83
N THR A 57 -16.92 -1.29 3.13
CA THR A 57 -18.34 -1.22 3.47
C THR A 57 -19.01 -2.57 3.25
N SER A 58 -18.73 -3.28 2.16
CA SER A 58 -19.27 -4.62 1.94
C SER A 58 -18.85 -5.61 3.04
N ILE A 59 -17.61 -5.56 3.52
CA ILE A 59 -17.18 -6.37 4.67
C ILE A 59 -17.97 -6.00 5.94
N ILE A 60 -18.13 -4.71 6.23
CA ILE A 60 -18.93 -4.25 7.39
C ILE A 60 -20.38 -4.73 7.29
N MET A 61 -20.96 -4.70 6.09
CA MET A 61 -22.30 -5.21 5.84
C MET A 61 -22.38 -6.72 6.09
N ILE A 62 -21.40 -7.49 5.59
CA ILE A 62 -21.32 -8.94 5.79
C ILE A 62 -21.21 -9.27 7.28
N ASP A 63 -20.33 -8.60 8.02
CA ASP A 63 -20.16 -8.79 9.46
C ASP A 63 -21.45 -8.50 10.23
N ALA A 64 -22.11 -7.38 9.90
CA ALA A 64 -23.39 -7.01 10.52
C ALA A 64 -24.49 -8.04 10.24
N LEU A 65 -24.54 -8.58 9.02
CA LEU A 65 -25.50 -9.63 8.64
C LEU A 65 -25.20 -10.94 9.37
N ILE A 66 -23.94 -11.40 9.39
CA ILE A 66 -23.52 -12.62 10.10
C ILE A 66 -23.97 -12.55 11.56
N LEU A 67 -23.61 -11.48 12.27
CA LEU A 67 -24.00 -11.29 13.67
C LEU A 67 -25.52 -11.28 13.84
N SER A 68 -26.26 -10.66 12.91
CA SER A 68 -27.71 -10.61 12.96
C SER A 68 -28.39 -11.96 12.68
N PHE A 69 -27.79 -12.83 11.87
CA PHE A 69 -28.27 -14.20 11.64
C PHE A 69 -28.04 -15.10 12.87
N PHE A 70 -27.00 -14.83 13.66
CA PHE A 70 -26.79 -15.44 14.98
C PHE A 70 -27.74 -14.91 16.08
N LYS A 71 -28.79 -14.16 15.70
CA LYS A 71 -29.79 -13.58 16.61
C LYS A 71 -29.21 -12.64 17.67
N ILE A 72 -28.05 -12.03 17.41
CA ILE A 72 -27.50 -11.00 18.28
C ILE A 72 -28.35 -9.73 18.14
N GLU A 73 -28.65 -9.08 19.27
CA GLU A 73 -29.44 -7.84 19.28
C GLU A 73 -28.80 -6.73 18.45
N ILE A 74 -29.63 -5.99 17.71
CA ILE A 74 -29.21 -4.90 16.82
C ILE A 74 -28.37 -3.87 17.57
N LYS A 75 -28.78 -3.51 18.79
CA LYS A 75 -28.05 -2.59 19.68
C LYS A 75 -26.61 -3.04 19.91
N ASN A 76 -26.40 -4.33 20.17
CA ASN A 76 -25.08 -4.89 20.45
C ASN A 76 -24.20 -4.88 19.20
N ILE A 77 -24.76 -5.15 18.02
CA ILE A 77 -24.04 -5.07 16.74
C ILE A 77 -23.63 -3.62 16.42
N LEU A 78 -24.53 -2.65 16.65
CA LEU A 78 -24.24 -1.24 16.42
C LEU A 78 -23.15 -0.70 17.35
N ILE A 79 -23.20 -1.05 18.64
CA ILE A 79 -22.15 -0.69 19.60
C ILE A 79 -20.81 -1.32 19.19
N SER A 80 -20.83 -2.59 18.76
CA SER A 80 -19.64 -3.28 18.26
C SER A 80 -19.01 -2.59 17.06
N SER A 81 -19.84 -2.18 16.09
CA SER A 81 -19.41 -1.45 14.89
C SER A 81 -18.79 -0.08 15.22
N LEU A 82 -19.31 0.60 16.23
CA LEU A 82 -18.81 1.91 16.68
C LEU A 82 -17.45 1.76 17.37
N ILE A 83 -17.35 0.85 18.34
CA ILE A 83 -16.10 0.57 19.07
C ILE A 83 -15.00 0.11 18.11
N SER A 84 -15.30 -0.81 17.20
CA SER A 84 -14.33 -1.31 16.22
C SER A 84 -13.87 -0.18 15.28
N SER A 85 -14.79 0.63 14.76
CA SER A 85 -14.46 1.77 13.89
C SER A 85 -13.52 2.77 14.58
N PHE A 86 -13.78 3.06 15.85
CA PHE A 86 -12.93 3.90 16.68
C PHE A 86 -11.54 3.29 16.88
N LEU A 87 -11.45 2.02 17.30
CA LEU A 87 -10.18 1.32 17.51
C LEU A 87 -9.32 1.23 16.25
N ILE A 88 -9.95 1.18 15.07
CA ILE A 88 -9.21 1.16 13.80
C ILE A 88 -8.56 2.52 13.50
N VAL A 89 -9.23 3.61 13.87
CA VAL A 89 -8.78 4.98 13.65
C VAL A 89 -7.80 5.43 14.74
N TRP A 90 -7.94 4.90 15.95
CA TRP A 90 -7.20 5.30 17.15
C TRP A 90 -5.67 5.37 16.97
N PRO A 91 -4.97 4.38 16.36
CA PRO A 91 -3.54 4.48 16.12
C PRO A 91 -3.14 5.70 15.30
N ALA A 92 -3.96 6.11 14.33
CA ALA A 92 -3.68 7.27 13.49
C ALA A 92 -3.92 8.59 14.24
N ILE A 93 -4.90 8.64 15.15
CA ILE A 93 -5.12 9.81 16.02
C ILE A 93 -3.88 10.08 16.89
N ILE A 94 -3.31 9.03 17.48
CA ILE A 94 -2.09 9.11 18.31
C ILE A 94 -0.90 9.51 17.43
N LEU A 95 -0.69 8.81 16.32
CA LEU A 95 0.48 8.97 15.46
C LEU A 95 0.56 10.40 14.89
N PHE A 96 -0.54 10.94 14.37
CA PHE A 96 -0.59 12.30 13.83
C PHE A 96 -0.79 13.39 14.90
N LYS A 97 -0.86 13.02 16.19
CA LYS A 97 -1.15 13.91 17.32
C LYS A 97 -2.32 14.85 17.00
N LEU A 98 -3.45 14.27 16.58
CA LEU A 98 -4.63 15.03 16.12
C LEU A 98 -5.41 15.68 17.27
N TYR A 99 -5.14 15.28 18.52
CA TYR A 99 -5.66 15.92 19.72
C TYR A 99 -5.20 17.39 19.87
N ASN A 100 -4.10 17.79 19.22
CA ASN A 100 -3.66 19.18 19.16
C ASN A 100 -4.24 19.87 17.90
N ILE A 101 -5.45 20.43 18.03
CA ILE A 101 -6.31 20.94 16.94
C ILE A 101 -5.84 22.29 16.35
N PHE A 102 -4.71 22.84 16.79
CA PHE A 102 -4.21 24.16 16.35
C PHE A 102 -3.87 24.31 14.85
N ASN A 103 -4.07 23.28 14.01
CA ASN A 103 -3.81 23.31 12.58
C ASN A 103 -5.07 22.89 11.79
N LEU A 104 -5.51 23.73 10.84
CA LEU A 104 -6.63 23.46 9.92
C LEU A 104 -6.46 22.14 9.16
N PHE A 105 -5.23 21.73 8.85
CA PHE A 105 -4.96 20.43 8.23
C PHE A 105 -5.31 19.25 9.17
N LYS A 106 -4.91 19.34 10.44
CA LYS A 106 -5.23 18.34 11.46
C LYS A 106 -6.73 18.28 11.74
N LEU A 107 -7.40 19.45 11.78
CA LEU A 107 -8.85 19.54 11.91
C LEU A 107 -9.56 18.81 10.75
N LYS A 108 -9.14 19.02 9.51
CA LYS A 108 -9.69 18.32 8.33
C LYS A 108 -9.57 16.81 8.43
N ILE A 109 -8.42 16.32 8.88
CA ILE A 109 -8.17 14.88 9.07
C ILE A 109 -9.06 14.31 10.17
N MET A 110 -9.19 15.02 11.28
CA MET A 110 -10.04 14.63 12.40
C MET A 110 -11.51 14.57 12.01
N ILE A 111 -12.01 15.57 11.26
CA ILE A 111 -13.37 15.58 10.71
C ILE A 111 -13.59 14.37 9.82
N ARG A 112 -12.64 14.04 8.94
CA ARG A 112 -12.72 12.85 8.09
C ARG A 112 -12.82 11.55 8.88
N TYR A 113 -12.09 11.42 9.98
CA TYR A 113 -12.20 10.25 10.86
C TYR A 113 -13.55 10.14 11.57
N ILE A 114 -14.13 11.26 11.99
CA ILE A 114 -15.48 11.29 12.58
C ILE A 114 -16.52 10.85 11.55
N PHE A 115 -16.43 11.37 10.32
CA PHE A 115 -17.30 10.95 9.21
C PHE A 115 -17.16 9.46 8.91
N TYR A 116 -15.94 8.93 8.88
CA TYR A 116 -15.69 7.51 8.68
C TYR A 116 -16.41 6.63 9.72
N ILE A 117 -16.35 7.01 11.01
CA ILE A 117 -17.04 6.28 12.08
C ILE A 117 -18.57 6.35 11.89
N ALA A 118 -19.10 7.54 11.59
CA ALA A 118 -20.53 7.74 11.36
C ALA A 118 -21.05 6.92 10.17
N ILE A 119 -20.29 6.86 9.08
CA ILE A 119 -20.60 6.10 7.88
C ILE A 119 -20.68 4.59 8.17
N ASN A 120 -19.73 4.02 8.91
CA ASN A 120 -19.77 2.59 9.24
C ASN A 120 -20.97 2.26 10.13
N PHE A 121 -21.24 3.12 11.12
CA PHE A 121 -22.39 2.96 12.00
C PHE A 121 -23.70 2.94 11.21
N LEU A 122 -23.88 3.90 10.30
CA LEU A 122 -25.03 3.95 9.41
C LEU A 122 -25.10 2.72 8.51
N THR A 123 -23.98 2.32 7.91
CA THR A 123 -23.92 1.13 7.03
C THR A 123 -24.34 -0.13 7.77
N SER A 124 -23.86 -0.35 9.00
CA SER A 124 -24.28 -1.46 9.86
C SER A 124 -25.78 -1.43 10.15
N TYR A 125 -26.34 -0.26 10.48
CA TYR A 125 -27.78 -0.10 10.72
C TYR A 125 -28.61 -0.43 9.47
N TYR A 126 -28.27 0.17 8.32
CA TYR A 126 -28.98 -0.05 7.05
C TYR A 126 -28.90 -1.52 6.61
N SER A 127 -27.77 -2.18 6.85
CA SER A 127 -27.58 -3.61 6.53
C SER A 127 -28.54 -4.50 7.32
N ILE A 128 -28.65 -4.26 8.63
CA ILE A 128 -29.51 -5.09 9.47
C ILE A 128 -30.98 -4.79 9.18
N LYS A 129 -31.35 -3.52 9.01
CA LYS A 129 -32.76 -3.14 8.85
C LYS A 129 -33.33 -3.50 7.49
N TYR A 130 -32.54 -3.33 6.43
CA TYR A 130 -33.04 -3.46 5.06
C TYR A 130 -32.50 -4.71 4.36
N LEU A 131 -31.21 -5.01 4.43
CA LEU A 131 -30.69 -6.20 3.74
C LEU A 131 -31.16 -7.51 4.39
N LYS A 132 -31.19 -7.61 5.72
CA LYS A 132 -31.68 -8.82 6.39
C LYS A 132 -33.13 -9.12 6.03
N ALA A 133 -34.00 -8.11 6.12
CA ALA A 133 -35.40 -8.24 5.73
C ALA A 133 -35.52 -8.69 4.26
N ALA A 134 -34.65 -8.21 3.37
CA ALA A 134 -34.67 -8.56 1.96
C ALA A 134 -34.25 -10.02 1.74
N PHE A 135 -33.23 -10.49 2.49
CA PHE A 135 -32.83 -11.90 2.49
C PHE A 135 -33.90 -12.84 3.03
N LEU A 136 -34.75 -12.37 3.94
CA LEU A 136 -35.88 -13.12 4.49
C LEU A 136 -37.13 -13.04 3.60
N GLY A 137 -37.08 -12.29 2.49
CA GLY A 137 -38.23 -12.10 1.59
C GLY A 137 -39.31 -11.19 2.14
N GLU A 138 -39.00 -10.40 3.18
CA GLU A 138 -39.93 -9.44 3.76
C GLU A 138 -40.06 -8.20 2.86
N TYR A 139 -41.28 -7.72 2.64
CA TYR A 139 -41.53 -6.52 1.84
C TYR A 139 -41.08 -5.27 2.58
N ILE A 140 -40.00 -4.66 2.11
CA ILE A 140 -39.38 -3.48 2.74
C ILE A 140 -39.96 -2.16 2.22
N PHE A 141 -40.53 -2.17 1.02
CA PHE A 141 -41.17 -1.02 0.38
C PHE A 141 -42.58 -1.40 -0.07
N ILE A 142 -43.43 -0.38 -0.27
CA ILE A 142 -44.83 -0.47 -0.76
C ILE A 142 -44.93 -1.08 -2.19
N LEU A 143 -43.83 -1.56 -2.76
CA LEU A 143 -43.77 -2.11 -4.11
C LEU A 143 -43.91 -3.64 -4.06
N ASP A 144 -44.95 -4.16 -4.70
CA ASP A 144 -45.31 -5.59 -4.74
C ASP A 144 -44.28 -6.50 -5.45
N ASN A 145 -43.19 -5.94 -5.98
CA ASN A 145 -42.15 -6.69 -6.68
C ASN A 145 -40.90 -6.84 -5.80
N SER A 146 -40.62 -8.08 -5.38
CA SER A 146 -39.49 -8.44 -4.51
C SER A 146 -38.13 -8.07 -5.11
N GLY A 147 -37.97 -8.13 -6.44
CA GLY A 147 -36.75 -7.72 -7.14
C GLY A 147 -36.53 -6.20 -7.13
N LEU A 148 -37.59 -5.42 -7.35
CA LEU A 148 -37.52 -3.95 -7.26
C LEU A 148 -37.26 -3.50 -5.83
N SER A 149 -37.93 -4.12 -4.85
CA SER A 149 -37.70 -3.86 -3.42
C SER A 149 -36.22 -4.10 -3.05
N PHE A 150 -35.61 -5.20 -3.54
CA PHE A 150 -34.19 -5.47 -3.36
C PHE A 150 -33.29 -4.39 -4.00
N VAL A 151 -33.56 -3.96 -5.23
CA VAL A 151 -32.79 -2.90 -5.91
C VAL A 151 -32.88 -1.58 -5.12
N PHE A 152 -34.07 -1.21 -4.64
CA PHE A 152 -34.25 -0.01 -3.82
C PHE A 152 -33.57 -0.11 -2.45
N THR A 153 -33.43 -1.30 -1.87
CA THR A 153 -32.67 -1.50 -0.63
C THR A 153 -31.16 -1.34 -0.78
N ILE A 154 -30.60 -1.56 -1.99
CA ILE A 154 -29.18 -1.34 -2.29
C ILE A 154 -28.85 0.16 -2.39
N ILE A 155 -29.81 1.02 -2.75
CA ILE A 155 -29.57 2.46 -2.91
C ILE A 155 -29.06 3.12 -1.61
N PRO A 156 -29.70 2.95 -0.44
CA PRO A 156 -29.19 3.45 0.84
C PRO A 156 -27.78 2.97 1.20
N ILE A 157 -27.39 1.79 0.75
CA ILE A 157 -26.06 1.20 0.99
C ILE A 157 -24.98 1.89 0.12
N LEU A 158 -25.36 2.38 -1.06
CA LEU A 158 -24.46 3.11 -1.95
C LEU A 158 -24.24 4.57 -1.50
N ILE A 159 -25.19 5.15 -0.75
CA ILE A 159 -25.12 6.54 -0.27
C ILE A 159 -23.84 6.83 0.53
N PRO A 160 -23.42 6.01 1.53
CA PRO A 160 -22.16 6.24 2.23
C PRO A 160 -20.93 6.29 1.32
N GLY A 161 -20.89 5.49 0.24
CA GLY A 161 -19.80 5.52 -0.74
C GLY A 161 -19.83 6.75 -1.65
N ILE A 162 -21.01 7.24 -1.99
CA ILE A 162 -21.17 8.51 -2.72
C ILE A 162 -20.73 9.68 -1.84
N ILE A 163 -21.12 9.67 -0.55
CA ILE A 163 -20.72 10.69 0.43
C ILE A 163 -19.20 10.69 0.63
N GLU A 164 -18.56 9.53 0.84
CA GLU A 164 -17.09 9.46 0.95
C GLU A 164 -16.42 9.98 -0.33
N LYS A 165 -16.94 9.67 -1.52
CA LYS A 165 -16.39 10.20 -2.79
C LYS A 165 -16.50 11.72 -2.89
N MET A 166 -17.59 12.30 -2.40
CA MET A 166 -17.75 13.76 -2.32
C MET A 166 -16.79 14.36 -1.30
N ILE A 167 -16.68 13.75 -0.11
CA ILE A 167 -15.76 14.15 0.96
C ILE A 167 -14.31 14.07 0.48
N SER A 168 -13.89 12.98 -0.16
CA SER A 168 -12.52 12.82 -0.67
C SER A 168 -12.15 13.90 -1.67
N LYS A 169 -13.13 14.41 -2.44
CA LYS A 169 -12.95 15.52 -3.37
C LYS A 169 -12.83 16.88 -2.67
N ILE A 170 -13.59 17.10 -1.60
CA ILE A 170 -13.63 18.36 -0.82
C ILE A 170 -12.41 18.50 0.12
N PHE A 171 -11.98 17.40 0.71
CA PHE A 171 -10.86 17.36 1.67
C PHE A 171 -9.50 17.10 1.00
N TYR A 172 -9.47 17.06 -0.34
CA TYR A 172 -8.22 16.97 -1.10
C TYR A 172 -7.33 18.16 -0.75
N THR A 173 -6.16 17.87 -0.17
CA THR A 173 -5.17 18.89 0.16
C THR A 173 -3.98 18.69 -0.76
N TYR A 174 -3.89 19.55 -1.77
CA TYR A 174 -2.71 19.66 -2.62
C TYR A 174 -1.56 20.14 -1.75
N THR A 175 -0.66 19.25 -1.31
CA THR A 175 0.49 19.60 -0.46
C THR A 175 1.61 20.17 -1.33
N ASN A 176 1.37 21.34 -1.90
CA ASN A 176 2.39 22.11 -2.61
C ASN A 176 3.22 22.96 -1.61
N LYS A 177 4.23 22.36 -0.95
CA LYS A 177 5.59 22.93 -0.65
C LYS A 177 6.38 22.26 0.49
N LEU A 178 7.71 22.25 0.27
CA LEU A 178 8.92 21.92 1.08
C LEU A 178 9.29 20.46 1.45
N PHE A 179 9.29 19.62 0.41
CA PHE A 179 10.16 18.48 0.03
C PHE A 179 10.87 17.53 1.02
N ILE A 180 11.35 17.94 2.21
CA ILE A 180 12.07 17.02 3.14
C ILE A 180 11.41 16.99 4.52
N LYS A 181 10.78 18.10 4.95
CA LYS A 181 10.07 18.13 6.24
C LYS A 181 8.75 17.38 6.20
N ASN A 182 8.05 17.38 5.06
CA ASN A 182 6.71 16.78 4.96
C ASN A 182 6.72 15.26 4.85
N PHE A 183 7.79 14.67 4.32
CA PHE A 183 7.94 13.21 4.19
C PHE A 183 8.88 12.59 5.23
N TYR A 184 9.26 13.36 6.26
CA TYR A 184 10.18 12.89 7.29
C TYR A 184 9.67 11.61 7.98
N GLU A 185 8.36 11.56 8.26
CA GLU A 185 7.72 10.37 8.83
C GLU A 185 7.75 9.18 7.86
N GLU A 186 7.41 9.38 6.58
CA GLU A 186 7.44 8.30 5.58
C GLU A 186 8.86 7.77 5.34
N ILE A 187 9.85 8.66 5.29
CA ILE A 187 11.26 8.31 5.16
C ILE A 187 11.71 7.53 6.40
N ASN A 188 11.37 7.98 7.61
CA ASN A 188 11.71 7.28 8.85
C ASN A 188 11.07 5.89 8.92
N ILE A 189 9.77 5.78 8.60
CA ILE A 189 9.07 4.48 8.53
C ILE A 189 9.74 3.57 7.50
N THR A 190 10.13 4.10 6.33
CA THR A 190 10.83 3.32 5.32
C THR A 190 12.20 2.86 5.82
N ILE A 191 12.96 3.72 6.49
CA ILE A 191 14.26 3.40 7.09
C ILE A 191 14.13 2.35 8.19
N GLU A 192 13.15 2.48 9.09
CA GLU A 192 12.88 1.49 10.14
C GLU A 192 12.54 0.12 9.53
N ASN A 193 11.65 0.09 8.53
CA ASN A 193 11.31 -1.13 7.83
C ASN A 193 12.52 -1.74 7.10
N ILE A 194 13.38 -0.91 6.48
CA ILE A 194 14.65 -1.36 5.90
C ILE A 194 15.54 -1.98 6.99
N ASN A 195 15.66 -1.36 8.16
CA ASN A 195 16.45 -1.88 9.27
C ASN A 195 15.94 -3.23 9.79
N LEU A 196 14.64 -3.48 9.74
CA LEU A 196 14.05 -4.77 10.10
C LEU A 196 14.37 -5.87 9.08
N ILE A 197 14.36 -5.57 7.77
CA ILE A 197 14.55 -6.59 6.72
C ILE A 197 15.99 -6.73 6.22
N LYS A 198 16.85 -5.71 6.43
CA LYS A 198 18.19 -5.64 5.83
C LYS A 198 19.04 -6.86 6.17
N TYR A 199 18.99 -7.32 7.43
CA TYR A 199 19.75 -8.47 7.88
C TYR A 199 19.31 -9.75 7.16
N ARG A 200 18.00 -9.94 7.01
CA ARG A 200 17.44 -11.09 6.30
C ARG A 200 17.79 -11.08 4.81
N ILE A 201 17.67 -9.94 4.14
CA ILE A 201 18.01 -9.84 2.72
C ILE A 201 19.51 -10.04 2.51
N PHE A 202 20.34 -9.41 3.34
CA PHE A 202 21.78 -9.56 3.25
C PHE A 202 22.23 -11.01 3.52
N SER A 203 21.73 -11.66 4.57
CA SER A 203 22.11 -13.05 4.89
C SER A 203 21.78 -14.02 3.75
N LEU A 204 20.63 -13.84 3.07
CA LEU A 204 20.22 -14.68 1.94
C LEU A 204 21.04 -14.44 0.68
N TYR A 205 21.47 -13.20 0.40
CA TYR A 205 22.02 -12.81 -0.90
C TYR A 205 23.43 -12.17 -0.84
N LYS A 206 24.13 -12.27 0.29
CA LYS A 206 25.45 -11.62 0.51
C LYS A 206 26.47 -12.00 -0.55
N TYR A 207 26.47 -13.24 -1.01
CA TYR A 207 27.46 -13.71 -2.00
C TYR A 207 27.19 -13.12 -3.38
N GLU A 208 25.94 -13.10 -3.82
CA GLU A 208 25.49 -12.49 -5.07
C GLU A 208 25.74 -10.98 -5.05
N ILE A 209 25.36 -10.30 -3.96
CA ILE A 209 25.57 -8.86 -3.79
C ILE A 209 27.05 -8.55 -3.92
N LYS A 210 27.92 -9.18 -3.12
CA LYS A 210 29.38 -8.92 -3.18
C LYS A 210 29.97 -9.22 -4.55
N LYS A 211 29.61 -10.37 -5.14
CA LYS A 211 30.12 -10.80 -6.45
C LYS A 211 29.76 -9.82 -7.56
N PHE A 212 28.49 -9.45 -7.66
CA PHE A 212 28.04 -8.56 -8.74
C PHE A 212 28.40 -7.10 -8.47
N SER A 213 28.43 -6.65 -7.22
CA SER A 213 28.97 -5.33 -6.87
C SER A 213 30.43 -5.17 -7.27
N LYS A 214 31.27 -6.20 -7.06
CA LYS A 214 32.67 -6.21 -7.53
C LYS A 214 32.74 -6.18 -9.05
N LYS A 215 31.93 -7.01 -9.73
CA LYS A 215 31.89 -7.07 -11.20
C LYS A 215 31.52 -5.74 -11.86
N TYR A 216 30.58 -4.99 -11.30
CA TYR A 216 30.08 -3.73 -11.88
C TYR A 216 30.70 -2.47 -11.26
N ASP A 217 31.67 -2.63 -10.35
CA ASP A 217 32.29 -1.53 -9.61
C ASP A 217 31.24 -0.64 -8.92
N LEU A 218 30.44 -1.26 -8.05
CA LEU A 218 29.36 -0.62 -7.30
C LEU A 218 29.57 -0.81 -5.80
N ASN A 219 29.19 0.17 -4.99
CA ASN A 219 29.11 0.00 -3.55
C ASN A 219 28.07 -1.08 -3.18
N PRO A 220 28.45 -2.19 -2.52
CA PRO A 220 27.51 -3.24 -2.10
C PRO A 220 26.30 -2.74 -1.30
N LYS A 221 26.46 -1.65 -0.55
CA LYS A 221 25.36 -1.03 0.21
C LYS A 221 24.25 -0.51 -0.68
N ILE A 222 24.58 0.10 -1.81
CA ILE A 222 23.55 0.65 -2.70
C ILE A 222 22.69 -0.47 -3.29
N VAL A 223 23.32 -1.59 -3.63
CA VAL A 223 22.63 -2.78 -4.13
C VAL A 223 21.74 -3.35 -3.04
N LEU A 224 22.25 -3.49 -1.81
CA LEU A 224 21.45 -3.96 -0.68
C LEU A 224 20.26 -3.06 -0.39
N TYR A 225 20.45 -1.73 -0.34
CA TYR A 225 19.37 -0.81 -0.03
C TYR A 225 18.31 -0.75 -1.13
N ILE A 226 18.71 -0.80 -2.40
CA ILE A 226 17.76 -0.95 -3.52
C ILE A 226 16.95 -2.24 -3.35
N LEU A 227 17.60 -3.40 -3.11
CA LEU A 227 16.89 -4.66 -2.87
C LEU A 227 15.93 -4.59 -1.68
N CYS A 228 16.31 -3.90 -0.60
CA CYS A 228 15.43 -3.68 0.55
C CYS A 228 14.21 -2.84 0.17
N ILE A 229 14.42 -1.72 -0.52
CA ILE A 229 13.34 -0.82 -0.95
C ILE A 229 12.38 -1.55 -1.89
N GLU A 230 12.91 -2.26 -2.90
CA GLU A 230 12.10 -3.05 -3.83
C GLU A 230 11.35 -4.18 -3.12
N SER A 231 11.98 -4.85 -2.15
CA SER A 231 11.31 -5.87 -1.36
C SER A 231 10.18 -5.30 -0.49
N LEU A 232 10.24 -4.04 -0.06
CA LEU A 232 9.15 -3.38 0.66
C LEU A 232 8.00 -3.04 -0.31
N TYR A 233 8.32 -2.62 -1.54
CA TYR A 233 7.32 -2.27 -2.54
C TYR A 233 6.71 -3.47 -3.29
N ARG A 234 7.36 -4.64 -3.29
CA ARG A 234 6.92 -5.90 -3.92
C ARG A 234 5.56 -6.43 -3.46
N GLY A 235 5.08 -5.94 -2.32
CA GLY A 235 3.74 -6.22 -1.88
C GLY A 235 3.56 -7.49 -1.03
N SER A 236 2.31 -7.87 -0.81
CA SER A 236 1.88 -8.93 0.12
C SER A 236 2.23 -10.33 -0.38
N PHE A 237 2.01 -11.33 0.46
CA PHE A 237 2.23 -12.74 0.11
C PHE A 237 1.38 -13.15 -1.12
N PHE A 238 0.15 -12.67 -1.21
CA PHE A 238 -0.73 -12.94 -2.34
C PHE A 238 -0.26 -12.28 -3.63
N GLU A 239 0.27 -11.05 -3.57
CA GLU A 239 0.86 -10.37 -4.74
C GLU A 239 2.07 -11.14 -5.27
N LYS A 240 2.86 -11.77 -4.40
CA LYS A 240 3.98 -12.63 -4.80
C LYS A 240 3.53 -13.95 -5.43
N ILE A 241 2.41 -14.50 -4.94
CA ILE A 241 1.81 -15.70 -5.53
C ILE A 241 1.23 -15.36 -6.90
N SER A 242 0.47 -14.28 -7.01
CA SER A 242 -0.11 -13.85 -8.29
C SER A 242 0.98 -13.53 -9.30
N GLU A 243 2.06 -12.83 -8.90
CA GLU A 243 3.25 -12.60 -9.73
C GLU A 243 3.81 -13.90 -10.31
N ARG A 244 3.93 -14.96 -9.48
CA ARG A 244 4.38 -16.29 -9.93
C ARG A 244 3.38 -16.93 -10.87
N ILE A 245 2.09 -16.91 -10.55
CA ILE A 245 1.04 -17.51 -11.39
C ILE A 245 1.03 -16.85 -12.77
N TYR A 246 1.06 -15.51 -12.82
CA TYR A 246 1.12 -14.76 -14.08
C TYR A 246 2.37 -15.15 -14.88
N CYS A 247 3.56 -15.19 -14.26
CA CYS A 247 4.79 -15.50 -15.00
C CYS A 247 4.92 -16.98 -15.40
N TYR A 248 4.32 -17.92 -14.66
CA TYR A 248 4.39 -19.35 -14.99
C TYR A 248 3.30 -19.79 -15.96
N PHE A 249 2.05 -19.39 -15.75
CA PHE A 249 0.90 -19.89 -16.50
C PHE A 249 0.42 -18.90 -17.57
N LEU A 250 0.47 -17.60 -17.30
CA LEU A 250 -0.07 -16.55 -18.18
C LEU A 250 1.05 -15.64 -18.69
N TYR A 251 2.12 -16.23 -19.21
CA TYR A 251 3.37 -15.51 -19.49
C TYR A 251 3.21 -14.41 -20.54
N ASP A 252 2.40 -14.65 -21.57
CA ASP A 252 2.17 -13.67 -22.64
C ASP A 252 1.46 -12.42 -22.10
N LEU A 253 0.46 -12.61 -21.22
CA LEU A 253 -0.17 -11.51 -20.50
C LEU A 253 0.79 -10.80 -19.54
N ALA A 254 1.74 -11.52 -18.95
CA ALA A 254 2.76 -10.92 -18.09
C ALA A 254 3.70 -10.00 -18.88
N ILE A 255 4.07 -10.39 -20.11
CA ILE A 255 4.85 -9.56 -21.03
C ILE A 255 4.03 -8.33 -21.46
N GLU A 256 2.78 -8.53 -21.89
CA GLU A 256 1.90 -7.45 -22.36
C GLU A 256 1.67 -6.39 -21.27
N LYS A 257 1.46 -6.83 -20.02
CA LYS A 257 1.26 -5.93 -18.87
C LYS A 257 2.56 -5.39 -18.25
N ASP A 258 3.71 -5.80 -18.79
CA ASP A 258 5.05 -5.41 -18.33
C ASP A 258 5.25 -5.54 -16.81
N ILE A 259 5.00 -6.75 -16.29
CA ILE A 259 5.02 -7.03 -14.85
C ILE A 259 6.42 -6.87 -14.24
N SER A 260 6.48 -6.28 -13.04
CA SER A 260 7.67 -6.22 -12.18
C SER A 260 7.91 -7.53 -11.43
N ILE A 261 9.14 -8.04 -11.46
CA ILE A 261 9.43 -9.41 -11.02
C ILE A 261 10.51 -9.48 -9.93
N GLY A 262 10.30 -10.41 -9.01
CA GLY A 262 11.31 -10.88 -8.09
C GLY A 262 11.62 -9.91 -6.97
N ILE A 263 12.67 -10.20 -6.20
CA ILE A 263 13.09 -9.32 -5.10
C ILE A 263 13.52 -7.93 -5.59
N THR A 264 13.85 -7.82 -6.87
CA THR A 264 14.32 -6.61 -7.53
C THR A 264 13.19 -5.78 -8.14
N GLN A 265 11.98 -6.35 -8.26
CA GLN A 265 10.79 -5.71 -8.85
C GLN A 265 11.04 -5.00 -10.20
N ILE A 266 11.96 -5.54 -11.02
CA ILE A 266 12.29 -4.98 -12.33
C ILE A 266 11.25 -5.46 -13.33
N LYS A 267 10.78 -4.55 -14.19
CA LYS A 267 9.87 -4.83 -15.29
C LYS A 267 10.48 -5.74 -16.35
N LEU A 268 9.65 -6.58 -16.98
CA LEU A 268 10.09 -7.53 -18.02
C LEU A 268 10.74 -6.83 -19.21
N SER A 269 10.20 -5.71 -19.65
CA SER A 269 10.77 -4.87 -20.71
C SER A 269 12.19 -4.42 -20.37
N VAL A 270 12.40 -3.92 -19.16
CA VAL A 270 13.71 -3.45 -18.69
C VAL A 270 14.70 -4.60 -18.59
N ILE A 271 14.28 -5.79 -18.14
CA ILE A 271 15.14 -6.99 -18.12
C ILE A 271 15.55 -7.37 -19.56
N SER A 272 14.59 -7.38 -20.48
CA SER A 272 14.82 -7.67 -21.91
C SER A 272 15.85 -6.72 -22.51
N ASP A 273 15.68 -5.41 -22.30
CA ASP A 273 16.59 -4.38 -22.81
C ASP A 273 17.99 -4.49 -22.21
N MET A 274 18.08 -4.80 -20.92
CA MET A 274 19.35 -4.94 -20.22
C MET A 274 20.13 -6.17 -20.66
N ILE A 275 19.47 -7.25 -21.07
CA ILE A 275 20.12 -8.50 -21.48
C ILE A 275 20.24 -8.59 -23.00
N GLN A 276 19.50 -7.77 -23.74
CA GLN A 276 19.38 -7.82 -25.21
C GLN A 276 18.89 -9.20 -25.69
N GLN A 277 17.89 -9.74 -24.99
CA GLN A 277 17.30 -11.05 -25.28
C GLN A 277 15.78 -10.95 -25.19
N SER A 278 15.06 -11.72 -25.99
CA SER A 278 13.59 -11.74 -25.90
C SER A 278 13.12 -12.30 -24.55
N PRO A 279 11.97 -11.83 -24.02
CA PRO A 279 11.38 -12.31 -22.78
C PRO A 279 11.31 -13.85 -22.66
N TYR A 280 10.96 -14.51 -23.76
CA TYR A 280 10.85 -15.97 -23.83
C TYR A 280 12.15 -16.71 -23.48
N VAL A 281 13.32 -16.14 -23.78
CA VAL A 281 14.63 -16.78 -23.55
C VAL A 281 14.98 -16.82 -22.06
N PHE A 282 14.59 -15.79 -21.30
CA PHE A 282 14.93 -15.70 -19.87
C PHE A 282 13.77 -16.07 -18.93
N ARG A 283 12.63 -16.55 -19.46
CA ARG A 283 11.46 -17.00 -18.67
C ARG A 283 11.83 -17.89 -17.48
N LYS A 284 12.66 -18.91 -17.70
CA LYS A 284 13.08 -19.85 -16.63
C LYS A 284 13.97 -19.22 -15.55
N LYS A 285 14.53 -18.04 -15.81
CA LYS A 285 15.46 -17.32 -14.91
C LYS A 285 14.77 -16.22 -14.11
N LEU A 286 13.50 -15.90 -14.40
CA LEU A 286 12.76 -14.77 -13.82
C LEU A 286 12.69 -14.76 -12.30
N PHE A 287 12.67 -15.93 -11.66
CA PHE A 287 12.64 -16.04 -10.20
C PHE A 287 13.99 -16.46 -9.60
N ASN A 288 15.05 -16.51 -10.40
CA ASN A 288 16.39 -16.82 -9.90
C ASN A 288 17.03 -15.55 -9.30
N PRO A 289 17.25 -15.49 -7.97
CA PRO A 289 17.77 -14.28 -7.33
C PRO A 289 19.14 -13.86 -7.86
N LYS A 290 20.02 -14.81 -8.17
CA LYS A 290 21.35 -14.54 -8.74
C LYS A 290 21.25 -13.83 -10.09
N PHE A 291 20.30 -14.23 -10.92
CA PHE A 291 20.05 -13.59 -12.21
C PHE A 291 19.52 -12.17 -12.02
N LEU A 292 18.51 -12.00 -11.18
CA LEU A 292 17.89 -10.70 -10.94
C LEU A 292 18.86 -9.69 -10.31
N ILE A 293 19.63 -10.09 -9.29
CA ILE A 293 20.62 -9.21 -8.64
C ILE A 293 21.70 -8.77 -9.66
N ASN A 294 22.12 -9.66 -10.57
CA ASN A 294 23.04 -9.30 -11.64
C ASN A 294 22.43 -8.23 -12.58
N VAL A 295 21.15 -8.37 -12.95
CA VAL A 295 20.43 -7.38 -13.76
C VAL A 295 20.31 -6.04 -13.01
N THR A 296 19.96 -6.06 -11.72
CA THR A 296 19.93 -4.86 -10.87
C THR A 296 21.26 -4.12 -10.87
N CYS A 297 22.38 -4.82 -10.68
CA CYS A 297 23.70 -4.19 -10.74
C CYS A 297 24.00 -3.61 -12.13
N LYS A 298 23.58 -4.29 -13.21
CA LYS A 298 23.74 -3.77 -14.57
C LYS A 298 22.94 -2.49 -14.80
N ILE A 299 21.70 -2.43 -14.30
CA ILE A 299 20.84 -1.23 -14.35
C ILE A 299 21.51 -0.08 -13.60
N ILE A 300 21.90 -0.31 -12.33
CA ILE A 300 22.52 0.72 -11.49
C ILE A 300 23.76 1.29 -12.20
N LYS A 301 24.62 0.44 -12.77
CA LYS A 301 25.81 0.90 -13.48
C LYS A 301 25.47 1.72 -14.73
N LYS A 302 24.48 1.28 -15.53
CA LYS A 302 24.02 2.02 -16.71
C LYS A 302 23.50 3.40 -16.32
N GLU A 303 22.66 3.50 -15.30
CA GLU A 303 22.09 4.78 -14.85
C GLU A 303 23.15 5.71 -14.25
N ILE A 304 24.16 5.18 -13.54
CA ILE A 304 25.29 6.00 -13.08
C ILE A 304 26.07 6.58 -14.27
N LEU A 305 26.28 5.80 -15.34
CA LEU A 305 26.98 6.27 -16.54
C LEU A 305 26.13 7.30 -17.30
N ASN A 306 24.83 7.03 -17.48
CA ASN A 306 23.90 7.98 -18.07
C ASN A 306 23.90 9.30 -17.29
N PHE A 307 23.83 9.23 -15.96
CA PHE A 307 23.88 10.40 -15.10
C PHE A 307 25.15 11.22 -15.29
N LYS A 308 26.34 10.58 -15.38
CA LYS A 308 27.60 11.28 -15.66
C LYS A 308 27.55 12.03 -16.99
N ASN A 309 26.99 11.42 -18.03
CA ASN A 309 26.86 12.03 -19.36
C ASN A 309 25.82 13.16 -19.39
N PHE A 310 24.76 13.09 -18.60
CA PHE A 310 23.71 14.12 -18.51
C PHE A 310 24.07 15.31 -17.60
N ASN A 311 24.98 15.11 -16.64
CA ASN A 311 25.32 16.12 -15.63
C ASN A 311 26.01 17.38 -16.18
N GLU A 312 26.45 17.38 -17.44
CA GLU A 312 26.96 18.57 -18.11
C GLU A 312 25.87 19.64 -18.35
N ARG A 313 24.56 19.34 -18.16
CA ARG A 313 23.47 20.27 -18.57
C ARG A 313 22.42 20.71 -17.54
N LYS A 314 22.48 20.30 -16.25
CA LYS A 314 21.86 20.95 -15.05
C LYS A 314 21.68 19.95 -13.91
N MET A 315 21.93 20.42 -12.67
CA MET A 315 21.77 19.71 -11.40
C MET A 315 20.52 18.81 -11.34
N ARG A 316 20.72 17.51 -11.43
CA ARG A 316 19.80 16.49 -10.89
C ARG A 316 20.58 15.64 -9.88
N ASP A 317 19.93 15.18 -8.82
CA ASP A 317 20.54 14.26 -7.84
C ASP A 317 20.58 12.84 -8.44
N ILE A 318 21.70 12.15 -8.29
CA ILE A 318 21.90 10.77 -8.75
C ILE A 318 20.89 9.79 -8.15
N TYR A 319 20.45 10.01 -6.90
CA TYR A 319 19.45 9.14 -6.27
C TYR A 319 18.05 9.35 -6.86
N ILE A 320 17.75 10.58 -7.30
CA ILE A 320 16.49 10.87 -8.02
C ILE A 320 16.51 10.19 -9.38
N HIS A 321 17.66 10.23 -10.07
CA HIS A 321 17.83 9.54 -11.35
C HIS A 321 17.66 8.02 -11.20
N LEU A 322 18.33 7.42 -10.21
CA LEU A 322 18.16 5.99 -9.92
C LEU A 322 16.71 5.64 -9.57
N ALA A 323 16.06 6.38 -8.67
CA ALA A 323 14.68 6.12 -8.31
C ALA A 323 13.71 6.24 -9.51
N SER A 324 13.96 7.20 -10.41
CA SER A 324 13.17 7.38 -11.64
C SER A 324 13.28 6.20 -12.61
N ALA A 325 14.43 5.50 -12.64
CA ALA A 325 14.58 4.32 -13.47
C ALA A 325 13.69 3.15 -13.03
N TYR A 326 13.33 3.08 -11.74
CA TYR A 326 12.45 2.04 -11.18
C TYR A 326 10.98 2.48 -11.17
N ASN A 327 10.69 3.72 -10.77
CA ASN A 327 9.33 4.21 -10.53
C ASN A 327 8.81 5.23 -11.56
N GLY A 328 9.58 5.52 -12.60
CA GLY A 328 9.20 6.38 -13.72
C GLY A 328 9.35 7.87 -13.42
N ASN A 329 8.24 8.61 -13.42
CA ASN A 329 8.26 10.07 -13.47
C ASN A 329 8.94 10.71 -12.24
N TYR A 330 9.83 11.68 -12.48
CA TYR A 330 10.53 12.48 -11.48
C TYR A 330 9.61 13.19 -10.47
N ASP A 331 8.39 13.53 -10.89
CA ASP A 331 7.44 14.23 -10.03
C ASP A 331 6.67 13.31 -9.07
N ASN A 332 6.76 12.00 -9.26
CA ASN A 332 6.09 11.00 -8.41
C ASN A 332 6.61 11.02 -6.97
N ILE A 333 5.72 11.05 -5.97
CA ILE A 333 6.10 11.06 -4.54
C ILE A 333 6.92 9.81 -4.19
N SER A 334 6.54 8.65 -4.71
CA SER A 334 7.30 7.41 -4.49
C SER A 334 8.75 7.49 -4.99
N VAL A 335 9.00 8.17 -6.12
CA VAL A 335 10.38 8.45 -6.62
C VAL A 335 11.10 9.38 -5.64
N LYS A 336 10.42 10.39 -5.12
CA LYS A 336 10.99 11.38 -4.20
C LYS A 336 11.34 10.75 -2.84
N VAL A 337 10.47 9.92 -2.28
CA VAL A 337 10.69 9.18 -1.02
C VAL A 337 11.81 8.16 -1.18
N TYR A 338 11.83 7.42 -2.29
CA TYR A 338 12.89 6.48 -2.62
C TYR A 338 14.26 7.18 -2.67
N ALA A 339 14.35 8.26 -3.44
CA ALA A 339 15.58 9.02 -3.60
C ALA A 339 16.04 9.62 -2.27
N ALA A 340 15.12 10.17 -1.47
CA ALA A 340 15.43 10.70 -0.15
C ALA A 340 15.88 9.61 0.83
N THR A 341 15.27 8.43 0.80
CA THR A 341 15.66 7.27 1.61
C THR A 341 17.08 6.81 1.27
N LEU A 342 17.38 6.65 -0.03
CA LEU A 342 18.73 6.34 -0.48
C LEU A 342 19.73 7.42 -0.06
N ARG A 343 19.36 8.70 -0.19
CA ARG A 343 20.21 9.83 0.22
C ARG A 343 20.52 9.81 1.71
N THR A 344 19.55 9.48 2.55
CA THR A 344 19.74 9.37 4.00
C THR A 344 20.63 8.19 4.36
N LEU A 345 20.45 7.04 3.70
CA LEU A 345 21.22 5.82 3.98
C LEU A 345 22.65 5.85 3.43
N MET A 346 22.87 6.47 2.28
CA MET A 346 24.17 6.51 1.59
C MET A 346 24.95 7.81 1.82
N GLY A 347 24.29 8.85 2.34
CA GLY A 347 24.84 10.20 2.45
C GLY A 347 24.74 11.02 1.16
N LYS A 348 24.91 12.35 1.28
CA LYS A 348 24.79 13.31 0.17
C LYS A 348 25.79 12.98 -0.97
N ASN A 349 25.27 12.85 -2.20
CA ASN A 349 26.01 12.79 -3.49
C ASN A 349 27.18 11.78 -3.57
N LYS A 350 27.13 10.67 -2.84
CA LYS A 350 28.20 9.67 -2.84
C LYS A 350 27.71 8.32 -3.33
N ILE A 351 27.67 8.13 -4.65
CA ILE A 351 27.84 6.78 -5.20
C ILE A 351 29.33 6.58 -5.43
N ILE A 352 30.01 6.16 -4.37
CA ILE A 352 31.40 5.72 -4.45
C ILE A 352 31.41 4.38 -5.22
N GLY A 353 32.41 4.18 -6.08
CA GLY A 353 32.68 2.88 -6.71
C GLY A 353 32.89 1.76 -5.68
N TYR A 354 33.23 0.57 -6.14
CA TYR A 354 33.40 -0.57 -5.25
C TYR A 354 34.49 -0.27 -4.20
N LYS A 355 34.13 -0.47 -2.93
CA LYS A 355 35.06 -0.59 -1.82
C LYS A 355 34.84 -1.93 -1.17
N GLU A 356 35.92 -2.59 -0.78
CA GLU A 356 35.83 -3.84 -0.05
C GLU A 356 35.31 -3.51 1.36
N TYR A 357 34.10 -3.98 1.64
CA TYR A 357 33.45 -3.81 2.94
C TYR A 357 33.29 -5.17 3.60
N ASN A 358 33.73 -5.27 4.86
CA ASN A 358 33.38 -6.40 5.72
C ASN A 358 31.87 -6.42 5.98
N ASP A 359 31.32 -7.58 6.31
CA ASP A 359 29.87 -7.78 6.51
C ASP A 359 29.27 -6.77 7.50
N PHE A 360 29.99 -6.48 8.59
CA PHE A 360 29.60 -5.48 9.57
C PHE A 360 29.48 -4.07 8.97
N LYS A 361 30.43 -3.68 8.12
CA LYS A 361 30.42 -2.35 7.47
C LYS A 361 29.30 -2.23 6.45
N ILE A 362 28.84 -3.32 5.83
CA ILE A 362 27.71 -3.30 4.87
C ILE A 362 26.37 -3.14 5.61
N LEU A 363 26.25 -3.71 6.81
CA LEU A 363 24.99 -3.75 7.57
C LEU A 363 24.74 -2.54 8.49
N TYR A 364 25.80 -1.93 9.05
CA TYR A 364 25.67 -1.02 10.19
C TYR A 364 26.33 0.35 10.03
N ASN A 365 27.22 0.52 9.05
CA ASN A 365 27.84 1.82 8.69
C ASN A 365 27.39 2.27 7.31
#